data_AF-A0A0B1S7U1-F1
#
_entry.id   AF-A0A0B1S7U1-F1
#
_cell.length_a   1.000
_cell.length_b   1.000
_cell.length_c   1.000
_cell.angle_alpha   90.00
_cell.angle_beta   90.00
_cell.angle_gamma   90.00
#
_symmetry.space_group_name_H-M   'P 1'
#
loop_
_entity.id
_entity.type
_entity.pdbx_description
1 polymer ?
#
loop_
_entity_poly.entity_id
_entity_poly.type
_entity_poly.pdbx_seq_one_letter_code
_entity_poly.pdbx_strand_id
1 'polypeptide(L)'
;MAKRLCNKDPYTALSMPTLVRLFPNSKHILMIRDARATIHSMIEREVPVAGYNRTNIPQMFKIWNNQLAKMVNHCLRLGGSCTMVYYERLVQRTEDEASRILKFLNVPWSDDVLRHEEKIGSEVKLNPREFSTSQVKEKVNKKALTSWFDCYSDDVLSRIDKIAPLLRRLGIYNIILCIKYKLEWKEIFCMLHL
;
A
#
# COMPACT_ATOMS: atom_id res chain seq x y z
N MET A 1 -16.37 26.25 -1.79
CA MET A 1 -16.09 24.92 -2.38
C MET A 1 -14.61 24.59 -2.19
N ALA A 2 -14.27 23.33 -1.93
CA ALA A 2 -12.86 22.91 -1.78
C ALA A 2 -12.13 23.00 -3.13
N LYS A 3 -10.85 23.44 -3.12
CA LYS A 3 -10.03 23.57 -4.34
C LYS A 3 -9.72 22.23 -5.00
N ARG A 4 -9.69 21.14 -4.23
CA ARG A 4 -9.44 19.77 -4.68
C ARG A 4 -10.27 18.80 -3.85
N LEU A 5 -10.74 17.74 -4.48
CA LEU A 5 -11.46 16.65 -3.82
C LEU A 5 -10.65 15.35 -3.96
N CYS A 6 -10.68 14.54 -2.92
CA CYS A 6 -10.05 13.22 -2.91
C CYS A 6 -11.04 12.16 -2.43
N ASN A 7 -10.88 10.93 -2.90
CA ASN A 7 -11.60 9.77 -2.40
C ASN A 7 -10.60 8.63 -2.11
N LYS A 8 -10.80 7.95 -0.98
CA LYS A 8 -10.05 6.73 -0.62
C LYS A 8 -11.06 5.63 -0.34
N ASP A 9 -11.16 4.70 -1.27
CA ASP A 9 -11.82 3.41 -1.08
C ASP A 9 -10.96 2.34 -1.79
N PRO A 10 -10.50 1.29 -1.09
CA PRO A 10 -9.53 0.33 -1.64
C PRO A 10 -9.96 -0.32 -2.96
N TYR A 11 -11.25 -0.56 -3.18
CA TYR A 11 -11.74 -1.32 -4.31
C TYR A 11 -12.19 -0.46 -5.50
N THR A 12 -12.25 0.87 -5.33
CA THR A 12 -12.45 1.80 -6.47
C THR A 12 -11.39 1.63 -7.56
N ALA A 13 -10.20 1.17 -7.20
CA ALA A 13 -9.13 0.82 -8.13
C ALA A 13 -9.53 -0.24 -9.19
N LEU A 14 -10.48 -1.13 -8.88
CA LEU A 14 -11.03 -2.10 -9.84
C LEU A 14 -11.91 -1.43 -10.91
N SER A 15 -12.43 -0.24 -10.62
CA SER A 15 -13.32 0.53 -11.49
C SER A 15 -12.62 1.72 -12.14
N MET A 16 -11.28 1.79 -12.08
CA MET A 16 -10.48 2.86 -12.69
C MET A 16 -10.88 3.22 -14.14
N PRO A 17 -11.13 2.25 -15.06
CA PRO A 17 -11.56 2.59 -16.42
C PRO A 17 -12.88 3.38 -16.46
N THR A 18 -13.82 3.05 -15.58
CA THR A 18 -15.09 3.76 -15.45
C THR A 18 -14.88 5.14 -14.81
N LEU A 19 -14.05 5.21 -13.77
CA LEU A 19 -13.77 6.48 -13.07
C LEU A 19 -13.11 7.51 -14.00
N VAL A 20 -12.17 7.11 -14.84
CA VAL A 20 -11.53 8.03 -15.80
C VAL A 20 -12.51 8.49 -16.88
N ARG A 21 -13.46 7.64 -17.30
CA ARG A 21 -14.53 8.07 -18.21
C ARG A 21 -15.45 9.13 -17.59
N LEU A 22 -15.76 9.00 -16.30
CA LEU A 22 -16.62 9.93 -15.56
C LEU A 22 -15.87 11.20 -15.14
N PHE A 23 -14.58 11.06 -14.82
CA PHE A 23 -13.72 12.14 -14.34
C PHE A 23 -12.40 12.14 -15.14
N PRO A 24 -12.40 12.71 -16.37
CA PRO A 24 -11.24 12.64 -17.28
C PRO A 24 -9.94 13.24 -16.72
N ASN A 25 -10.06 14.21 -15.80
CA ASN A 25 -8.92 14.88 -15.16
C ASN A 25 -8.53 14.24 -13.81
N SER A 26 -9.16 13.13 -13.43
CA SER A 26 -8.83 12.44 -12.17
C SER A 26 -7.45 11.80 -12.24
N LYS A 27 -6.75 11.82 -11.10
CA LYS A 27 -5.45 11.17 -10.92
C LYS A 27 -5.60 10.07 -9.89
N HIS A 28 -4.91 8.95 -10.10
CA HIS A 28 -5.04 7.76 -9.27
C HIS A 28 -3.73 7.39 -8.61
N ILE A 29 -3.79 7.09 -7.31
CA ILE A 29 -2.67 6.53 -6.55
C ILE A 29 -3.03 5.09 -6.22
N LEU A 30 -2.33 4.14 -6.83
CA LEU A 30 -2.47 2.73 -6.51
C LEU A 30 -1.46 2.35 -5.43
N MET A 31 -1.96 2.18 -4.20
CA MET A 31 -1.14 1.68 -3.09
C MET A 31 -0.85 0.19 -3.29
N ILE A 32 0.43 -0.16 -3.27
CA ILE A 32 0.94 -1.53 -3.32
C ILE A 32 1.58 -1.83 -1.96
N ARG A 33 1.24 -2.96 -1.38
CA ARG A 33 1.84 -3.47 -0.14
C ARG A 33 2.08 -4.96 -0.30
N ASP A 34 3.11 -5.48 0.37
CA ASP A 34 3.37 -6.90 0.44
C ASP A 34 2.09 -7.68 0.82
N ALA A 35 1.78 -8.71 0.03
CA ALA A 35 0.65 -9.60 0.28
C ALA A 35 0.71 -10.22 1.67
N ARG A 36 1.90 -10.59 2.14
CA ARG A 36 2.15 -11.20 3.46
C ARG A 36 1.80 -10.21 4.57
N ALA A 37 2.26 -8.97 4.47
CA ALA A 37 1.89 -7.91 5.40
C ALA A 37 0.38 -7.58 5.36
N THR A 38 -0.21 -7.59 4.15
CA THR A 38 -1.62 -7.25 3.93
C THR A 38 -2.53 -8.30 4.54
N ILE A 39 -2.29 -9.58 4.23
CA ILE A 39 -3.10 -10.71 4.70
C ILE A 39 -2.93 -10.89 6.21
N HIS A 40 -1.71 -10.81 6.74
CA HIS A 40 -1.49 -10.86 8.19
C HIS A 40 -2.29 -9.76 8.90
N SER A 41 -2.23 -8.51 8.41
CA SER A 41 -3.02 -7.42 8.98
C SER A 41 -4.54 -7.64 8.89
N MET A 42 -5.04 -8.33 7.85
CA MET A 42 -6.46 -8.65 7.74
C MET A 42 -6.89 -9.71 8.75
N ILE A 43 -6.04 -10.71 8.98
CA ILE A 43 -6.29 -11.80 9.92
C ILE A 43 -6.25 -11.27 11.35
N GLU A 44 -5.15 -10.60 11.73
CA GLU A 44 -4.92 -10.11 13.10
C GLU A 44 -6.00 -9.13 13.57
N ARG A 45 -6.46 -8.25 12.66
CA ARG A 45 -7.44 -7.20 12.99
C ARG A 45 -8.87 -7.57 12.65
N GLU A 46 -9.09 -8.82 12.23
CA GLU A 46 -10.42 -9.33 11.89
C GLU A 46 -11.19 -8.47 10.89
N VAL A 47 -10.49 -7.90 9.90
CA VAL A 47 -11.12 -6.96 8.95
C VAL A 47 -12.08 -7.73 8.03
N PRO A 48 -13.39 -7.44 8.04
CA PRO A 48 -14.39 -8.17 7.29
C PRO A 48 -14.36 -7.73 5.82
N VAL A 49 -13.54 -8.41 5.02
CA VAL A 49 -13.44 -8.15 3.58
C VAL A 49 -14.16 -9.26 2.82
N ALA A 50 -15.19 -8.89 2.06
CA ALA A 50 -15.98 -9.84 1.28
C ALA A 50 -15.09 -10.73 0.39
N GLY A 51 -15.33 -12.04 0.44
CA GLY A 51 -14.60 -13.06 -0.30
C GLY A 51 -13.32 -13.56 0.37
N TYR A 52 -12.77 -12.87 1.39
CA TYR A 52 -11.60 -13.36 2.12
C TYR A 52 -12.03 -14.30 3.25
N ASN A 53 -11.64 -15.56 3.14
CA ASN A 53 -11.79 -16.53 4.23
C ASN A 53 -10.50 -16.59 5.07
N ARG A 54 -10.58 -16.10 6.31
CA ARG A 54 -9.45 -16.04 7.26
C ARG A 54 -8.91 -17.42 7.67
N THR A 55 -9.70 -18.48 7.54
CA THR A 55 -9.25 -19.86 7.80
C THR A 55 -8.50 -20.48 6.62
N ASN A 56 -8.57 -19.86 5.43
CA ASN A 56 -7.93 -20.33 4.20
C ASN A 56 -6.90 -19.31 3.69
N ILE A 57 -5.74 -19.26 4.35
CA ILE A 57 -4.64 -18.35 4.01
C ILE A 57 -4.23 -18.45 2.52
N PRO A 58 -4.03 -19.64 1.92
CA PRO A 58 -3.70 -19.73 0.49
C PRO A 58 -4.74 -19.09 -0.43
N GLN A 59 -6.03 -19.19 -0.09
CA GLN A 59 -7.09 -18.51 -0.85
C GLN A 59 -6.96 -16.98 -0.74
N MET A 60 -6.64 -16.45 0.44
CA MET A 60 -6.44 -15.00 0.62
C MET A 60 -5.32 -14.46 -0.28
N PHE A 61 -4.21 -15.19 -0.42
CA PHE A 61 -3.12 -14.83 -1.34
C PHE A 61 -3.56 -14.83 -2.80
N LYS A 62 -4.34 -15.83 -3.23
CA LYS A 62 -4.89 -15.87 -4.60
C LYS A 62 -5.81 -14.70 -4.88
N ILE A 63 -6.69 -14.36 -3.94
CA ILE A 63 -7.62 -13.23 -4.09
C ILE A 63 -6.83 -11.92 -4.17
N TRP A 64 -5.88 -11.70 -3.25
CA TRP A 64 -4.99 -10.54 -3.29
C TRP A 64 -4.30 -10.41 -4.65
N ASN A 65 -3.71 -11.50 -5.15
CA ASN A 65 -2.99 -11.51 -6.42
C ASN A 65 -3.91 -11.16 -7.60
N ASN A 66 -5.10 -11.79 -7.65
CA ASN A 66 -6.03 -11.59 -8.74
C ASN A 66 -6.59 -10.16 -8.78
N GLN A 67 -6.92 -9.60 -7.61
CA GLN A 67 -7.46 -8.24 -7.52
C GLN A 67 -6.37 -7.21 -7.83
N LEU A 68 -5.20 -7.33 -7.20
CA LEU A 68 -4.12 -6.38 -7.43
C LEU A 68 -3.60 -6.46 -8.87
N ALA A 69 -3.55 -7.64 -9.50
CA ALA A 69 -3.17 -7.77 -10.90
C ALA A 69 -4.10 -6.97 -11.83
N LYS A 70 -5.42 -6.99 -11.57
CA LYS A 70 -6.39 -6.15 -12.31
C LYS A 70 -6.12 -4.67 -12.09
N MET A 71 -5.97 -4.25 -10.83
CA MET A 71 -5.70 -2.85 -10.47
C MET A 71 -4.40 -2.33 -11.10
N VAL A 72 -3.32 -3.12 -11.04
CA VAL A 72 -2.03 -2.81 -11.68
C VAL A 72 -2.21 -2.68 -13.19
N ASN A 73 -2.91 -3.63 -13.84
CA ASN A 73 -3.18 -3.55 -15.28
C ASN A 73 -4.04 -2.34 -15.67
N HIS A 74 -4.94 -1.87 -14.79
CA HIS A 74 -5.65 -0.61 -15.02
C HIS A 74 -4.71 0.58 -14.89
N CYS A 75 -3.92 0.63 -13.81
CA CYS A 75 -2.98 1.72 -13.56
C CYS A 75 -1.96 1.87 -14.71
N LEU A 76 -1.38 0.77 -15.18
CA LEU A 76 -0.45 0.75 -16.32
C LEU A 76 -1.10 1.29 -17.60
N ARG A 77 -2.36 0.93 -17.87
CA ARG A 77 -3.10 1.43 -19.04
C ARG A 77 -3.45 2.92 -18.97
N LEU A 78 -3.60 3.47 -17.76
CA LEU A 78 -3.85 4.89 -17.57
C LEU A 78 -2.59 5.76 -17.70
N GLY A 79 -1.40 5.15 -17.71
CA GLY A 79 -0.13 5.86 -17.89
C GLY A 79 0.02 7.05 -16.92
N GLY A 80 0.22 8.26 -17.46
CA GLY A 80 0.46 9.48 -16.68
C GLY A 80 -0.68 9.91 -15.74
N SER A 81 -1.84 9.25 -15.78
CA SER A 81 -2.96 9.50 -14.85
C SER A 81 -3.00 8.54 -13.66
N CYS A 82 -2.09 7.57 -13.59
CA CYS A 82 -1.96 6.68 -12.43
C CYS A 82 -0.50 6.51 -11.99
N THR A 83 -0.25 6.61 -10.68
CA THR A 83 1.05 6.24 -10.09
C THR A 83 0.87 5.06 -9.14
N MET A 84 1.84 4.15 -9.16
CA MET A 84 1.98 3.14 -8.12
C MET A 84 2.81 3.69 -6.96
N VAL A 85 2.41 3.37 -5.73
CA VAL A 85 3.10 3.78 -4.50
C VAL A 85 3.26 2.55 -3.63
N TYR A 86 4.52 2.19 -3.34
CA TYR A 86 4.86 1.06 -2.49
C TYR A 86 4.83 1.52 -1.03
N TYR A 87 3.94 0.94 -0.22
CA TYR A 87 3.79 1.26 1.20
C TYR A 87 5.13 1.16 1.95
N GLU A 88 5.90 0.12 1.66
CA GLU A 88 7.19 -0.12 2.29
C GLU A 88 8.21 0.97 1.98
N ARG A 89 8.17 1.54 0.77
CA ARG A 89 9.02 2.68 0.39
C ARG A 89 8.49 3.97 1.02
N LEU A 90 7.19 4.19 0.97
CA LEU A 90 6.53 5.36 1.55
C LEU A 90 6.85 5.51 3.04
N VAL A 91 6.83 4.42 3.81
CA VAL A 91 7.15 4.46 5.25
C VAL A 91 8.65 4.61 5.52
N GLN A 92 9.51 4.10 4.62
CA GLN A 92 10.96 4.20 4.78
C GLN A 92 11.54 5.55 4.34
N ARG A 93 10.92 6.19 3.33
CA ARG A 93 11.36 7.41 2.65
C ARG A 93 10.16 8.34 2.44
N THR A 94 9.52 8.73 3.55
CA THR A 94 8.24 9.47 3.54
C THR A 94 8.33 10.76 2.74
N GLU A 95 9.38 11.56 2.95
CA GLU A 95 9.57 12.84 2.27
C GLU A 95 9.76 12.67 0.76
N ASP A 96 10.65 11.77 0.33
CA ASP A 96 10.90 11.48 -1.08
C ASP A 96 9.62 11.01 -1.80
N GLU A 97 8.91 10.04 -1.21
CA GLU A 97 7.70 9.49 -1.82
C GLU A 97 6.54 10.49 -1.78
N ALA A 98 6.38 11.26 -0.69
CA ALA A 98 5.37 12.32 -0.61
C ALA A 98 5.65 13.41 -1.66
N SER A 99 6.90 13.84 -1.81
CA SER A 99 7.31 14.83 -2.81
C SER A 99 7.02 14.34 -4.23
N ARG A 100 7.36 13.07 -4.52
CA ARG A 100 7.04 12.42 -5.79
C ARG A 100 5.54 12.36 -6.07
N ILE A 101 4.73 12.01 -5.06
CA ILE A 101 3.27 11.94 -5.16
C ILE A 101 2.67 13.33 -5.37
N LEU A 102 3.07 14.35 -4.62
CA LEU A 102 2.57 15.71 -4.76
C LEU A 102 2.94 16.30 -6.14
N LYS A 103 4.15 16.04 -6.61
CA LYS A 103 4.57 16.38 -7.99
C LYS A 103 3.68 15.69 -9.01
N PHE A 104 3.43 14.40 -8.88
CA PHE A 104 2.50 13.67 -9.74
C PHE A 104 1.09 14.29 -9.71
N LEU A 105 0.61 14.72 -8.55
CA LEU A 105 -0.71 15.36 -8.39
C LEU A 105 -0.74 16.83 -8.84
N ASN A 106 0.39 17.43 -9.21
CA ASN A 106 0.54 18.88 -9.39
C ASN A 106 0.07 19.68 -8.16
N VAL A 107 0.47 19.26 -6.96
CA VAL A 107 0.20 19.95 -5.69
C VAL A 107 1.53 20.50 -5.16
N PRO A 108 1.60 21.78 -4.73
CA PRO A 108 2.80 22.31 -4.09
C PRO A 108 3.18 21.52 -2.83
N TRP A 109 4.47 21.46 -2.53
CA TRP A 109 4.95 20.88 -1.28
C TRP A 109 4.37 21.63 -0.06
N SER A 110 4.08 20.88 0.99
CA SER A 110 3.77 21.40 2.32
C SER A 110 4.26 20.39 3.36
N ASP A 111 4.96 20.86 4.38
CA ASP A 111 5.48 20.01 5.47
C ASP A 111 4.38 19.31 6.27
N ASP A 112 3.14 19.75 6.12
CA ASP A 112 1.98 19.11 6.75
C ASP A 112 1.79 17.65 6.31
N VAL A 113 2.29 17.27 5.11
CA VAL A 113 2.24 15.87 4.65
C VAL A 113 3.14 14.93 5.47
N LEU A 114 4.10 15.48 6.21
CA LEU A 114 4.98 14.73 7.11
C LEU A 114 4.47 14.70 8.55
N ARG A 115 3.48 15.54 8.87
CA ARG A 115 2.95 15.78 10.22
C ARG A 115 1.43 15.59 10.26
N HIS A 116 0.94 14.62 9.50
CA HIS A 116 -0.49 14.36 9.36
C HIS A 116 -1.20 14.14 10.71
N GLU A 117 -0.49 13.58 11.69
CA GLU A 117 -0.97 13.29 13.04
C GLU A 117 -1.36 14.57 13.80
N GLU A 118 -0.68 15.69 13.54
CA GLU A 118 -0.95 16.99 14.16
C GLU A 118 -2.25 17.63 13.61
N LYS A 119 -2.72 17.15 12.45
CA LYS A 119 -3.89 17.68 11.74
C LYS A 119 -5.16 16.90 12.03
N ILE A 120 -5.08 15.82 12.79
CA ILE A 120 -6.24 14.98 13.12
C ILE A 120 -7.15 15.69 14.12
N GLY A 121 -8.45 15.70 13.83
CA GLY A 121 -9.47 16.36 14.67
C GLY A 121 -9.71 17.83 14.32
N SER A 122 -8.73 18.50 13.69
CA SER A 122 -8.87 19.86 13.17
C SER A 122 -9.21 19.85 11.67
N GLU A 123 -8.25 19.44 10.83
CA GLU A 123 -8.35 19.46 9.37
C GLU A 123 -8.66 18.06 8.80
N VAL A 124 -8.15 17.01 9.45
CA VAL A 124 -8.37 15.60 9.07
C VAL A 124 -9.40 14.98 9.99
N LYS A 125 -10.57 14.65 9.44
CA LYS A 125 -11.65 13.94 10.15
C LYS A 125 -11.53 12.44 9.90
N LEU A 126 -11.33 11.66 10.95
CA LEU A 126 -11.30 10.21 10.88
C LEU A 126 -12.62 9.62 11.37
N ASN A 127 -13.12 8.60 10.67
CA ASN A 127 -14.25 7.82 11.15
C ASN A 127 -13.77 6.87 12.26
N PRO A 128 -14.29 6.97 13.50
CA PRO A 128 -13.85 6.10 14.60
C PRO A 128 -14.14 4.62 14.36
N ARG A 129 -15.05 4.28 13.44
CA ARG A 129 -15.39 2.89 13.08
C ARG A 129 -14.49 2.31 11.97
N GLU A 130 -13.64 3.11 11.32
CA GLU A 130 -12.69 2.57 10.36
C GLU A 130 -11.58 1.80 11.07
N PHE A 131 -11.32 0.57 10.61
CA PHE A 131 -10.32 -0.31 11.22
C PHE A 131 -8.93 0.34 11.31
N SER A 132 -8.57 1.22 10.36
CA SER A 132 -7.26 1.89 10.28
C SER A 132 -7.10 3.10 11.19
N THR A 133 -8.16 3.54 11.88
CA THR A 133 -8.17 4.83 12.58
C THR A 133 -7.17 4.89 13.74
N SER A 134 -6.94 3.80 14.47
CA SER A 134 -5.93 3.79 15.53
C SER A 134 -4.53 3.96 14.98
N GLN A 135 -4.21 3.32 13.84
CA GLN A 135 -2.88 3.42 13.23
C GLN A 135 -2.62 4.78 12.57
N VAL A 136 -3.63 5.38 11.92
CA VAL A 136 -3.49 6.68 11.23
C VAL A 136 -3.32 7.85 12.21
N LYS A 137 -3.66 7.66 13.49
CA LYS A 137 -3.40 8.65 14.54
C LYS A 137 -1.92 8.73 14.94
N GLU A 138 -1.16 7.67 14.69
CA GLU A 138 0.27 7.68 14.98
C GLU A 138 1.03 8.40 13.87
N LYS A 139 2.13 9.06 14.24
CA LYS A 139 3.14 9.48 13.26
C LYS A 139 3.58 8.29 12.41
N VAL A 140 3.93 8.56 11.15
CA VAL A 140 4.46 7.53 10.23
C VAL A 140 5.59 6.77 10.91
N ASN A 141 5.41 5.46 11.04
CA ASN A 141 6.35 4.60 11.75
C ASN A 141 6.53 3.26 11.03
N LYS A 142 7.64 2.59 11.34
CA LYS A 142 8.11 1.38 10.65
C LYS A 142 7.60 0.07 11.26
N LYS A 143 6.79 0.12 12.33
CA LYS A 143 6.37 -1.06 13.12
C LYS A 143 5.68 -2.12 12.24
N ALA A 144 4.83 -1.68 11.32
CA ALA A 144 4.04 -2.58 10.48
C ALA A 144 4.77 -3.13 9.24
N LEU A 145 6.06 -2.80 9.05
CA LEU A 145 6.85 -3.34 7.93
C LEU A 145 7.21 -4.82 8.14
N THR A 146 7.39 -5.23 9.39
CA THR A 146 7.92 -6.55 9.76
C THR A 146 6.96 -7.37 10.60
N SER A 147 5.78 -6.85 10.94
CA SER A 147 4.86 -7.53 11.87
C SER A 147 4.44 -8.92 11.40
N TRP A 148 4.48 -9.18 10.09
CA TRP A 148 4.14 -10.48 9.51
C TRP A 148 5.28 -11.49 9.52
N PHE A 149 6.51 -11.07 9.87
CA PHE A 149 7.64 -11.99 9.90
C PHE A 149 7.30 -13.16 10.83
N ASP A 150 7.63 -14.37 10.37
CA ASP A 150 7.41 -15.63 11.10
C ASP A 150 5.95 -15.98 11.41
N CYS A 151 4.98 -15.25 10.84
CA CYS A 151 3.54 -15.53 11.00
C CYS A 151 2.97 -16.58 10.05
N TYR A 152 3.78 -17.05 9.08
CA TYR A 152 3.35 -18.02 8.08
C TYR A 152 4.19 -19.29 8.16
N SER A 153 3.54 -20.44 8.01
CA SER A 153 4.24 -21.72 7.93
C SER A 153 5.06 -21.87 6.65
N ASP A 154 6.08 -22.73 6.69
CA ASP A 154 6.93 -23.03 5.54
C ASP A 154 6.14 -23.59 4.35
N ASP A 155 5.06 -24.36 4.58
CA ASP A 155 4.16 -24.81 3.50
C ASP A 155 3.56 -23.63 2.74
N VAL A 156 3.03 -22.63 3.47
CA VAL A 156 2.45 -21.43 2.84
C VAL A 156 3.55 -20.69 2.08
N LEU A 157 4.68 -20.41 2.74
CA LEU A 157 5.79 -19.63 2.17
C LEU A 157 6.35 -20.27 0.90
N SER A 158 6.56 -21.59 0.89
CA SER A 158 7.08 -22.33 -0.27
C SER A 158 6.17 -22.26 -1.50
N ARG A 159 4.87 -21.98 -1.30
CA ARG A 159 3.85 -21.91 -2.36
C ARG A 159 3.53 -20.49 -2.79
N ILE A 160 4.03 -19.45 -2.09
CA ILE A 160 3.69 -18.04 -2.33
C ILE A 160 3.94 -17.64 -3.78
N ASP A 161 5.07 -17.98 -4.37
CA ASP A 161 5.38 -17.61 -5.77
C ASP A 161 4.37 -18.21 -6.77
N LYS A 162 3.79 -19.37 -6.45
CA LYS A 162 2.77 -20.01 -7.28
C LYS A 162 1.39 -19.37 -7.12
N ILE A 163 1.01 -19.02 -5.88
CA ILE A 163 -0.34 -18.51 -5.57
C ILE A 163 -0.46 -16.99 -5.68
N ALA A 164 0.65 -16.28 -5.52
CA ALA A 164 0.76 -14.82 -5.59
C ALA A 164 2.01 -14.36 -6.38
N PRO A 165 2.14 -14.77 -7.67
CA PRO A 165 3.30 -14.44 -8.50
C PRO A 165 3.54 -12.94 -8.68
N LEU A 166 2.53 -12.10 -8.43
CA LEU A 166 2.64 -10.65 -8.55
C LEU A 166 3.63 -10.06 -7.55
N LEU A 167 3.89 -10.70 -6.40
CA LEU A 167 4.93 -10.27 -5.46
C LEU A 167 6.30 -10.16 -6.12
N ARG A 168 6.66 -11.17 -6.91
CA ARG A 168 7.91 -11.21 -7.67
C ARG A 168 7.92 -10.18 -8.78
N ARG A 169 6.83 -10.11 -9.57
CA ARG A 169 6.70 -9.17 -10.69
C ARG A 169 6.77 -7.71 -10.25
N LEU A 170 6.27 -7.39 -9.07
CA LEU A 170 6.31 -6.04 -8.49
C LEU A 170 7.61 -5.72 -7.75
N GLY A 171 8.57 -6.66 -7.67
CA GLY A 171 9.85 -6.47 -6.99
C GLY A 171 9.75 -6.43 -5.45
N ILE A 172 8.65 -6.93 -4.87
CA ILE A 172 8.41 -6.87 -3.42
C ILE A 172 9.50 -7.61 -2.64
N TYR A 173 9.99 -8.75 -3.14
CA TYR A 173 11.07 -9.50 -2.50
C TYR A 173 12.32 -8.64 -2.27
N ASN A 174 12.72 -7.84 -3.26
CA ASN A 174 13.91 -6.98 -3.14
C ASN A 174 13.71 -5.89 -2.08
N ILE A 175 12.50 -5.32 -2.00
CA ILE A 175 12.16 -4.31 -1.00
C ILE A 175 12.20 -4.92 0.42
N ILE A 176 11.60 -6.08 0.61
CA ILE A 176 11.60 -6.77 1.91
C ILE A 176 13.00 -7.24 2.29
N LEU A 177 13.78 -7.75 1.35
CA LEU A 177 15.15 -8.17 1.59
C LEU A 177 16.00 -6.98 2.09
N CYS A 178 15.85 -5.80 1.47
CA CYS A 178 16.48 -4.59 1.98
C CYS A 178 16.02 -4.22 3.39
N ILE A 179 14.73 -4.36 3.71
CA ILE A 179 14.22 -4.13 5.08
C ILE A 179 14.89 -5.10 6.06
N LYS A 180 14.95 -6.39 5.74
CA LYS A 180 15.63 -7.40 6.57
C LYS A 180 17.10 -7.05 6.80
N TYR A 181 17.85 -6.74 5.74
CA TYR A 181 19.26 -6.35 5.88
C TYR A 181 19.46 -5.09 6.72
N LYS A 182 18.57 -4.09 6.58
CA LYS A 182 18.63 -2.88 7.44
C LYS A 182 18.37 -3.18 8.91
N LEU A 183 17.63 -4.23 9.24
CA LEU A 183 17.36 -4.65 10.61
C LEU A 183 18.48 -5.53 11.18
N GLU A 184 19.13 -6.34 10.34
CA GLU A 184 20.18 -7.30 10.71
C GLU A 184 21.63 -6.72 10.67
N TRP A 185 21.82 -5.46 10.22
CA TRP A 185 23.05 -4.63 10.12
C TRP A 185 23.73 -4.49 8.73
N LYS A 186 24.24 -3.25 8.49
CA LYS A 186 25.08 -2.67 7.39
C LYS A 186 24.34 -2.00 6.21
N GLU A 187 24.19 -0.68 6.32
CA GLU A 187 23.55 0.28 5.39
C GLU A 187 24.09 0.32 3.94
N ILE A 188 25.07 -0.49 3.57
CA ILE A 188 25.86 -0.30 2.34
C ILE A 188 25.21 -0.97 1.12
N PHE A 189 24.46 -2.06 1.27
CA PHE A 189 24.03 -2.87 0.11
C PHE A 189 22.75 -2.41 -0.59
N CYS A 190 21.83 -1.72 0.12
CA CYS A 190 20.51 -1.43 -0.44
C CYS A 190 20.50 -0.29 -1.50
N MET A 191 21.58 0.47 -1.66
CA MET A 191 21.66 1.53 -2.68
C MET A 191 21.96 1.03 -4.10
N LEU A 192 22.42 -0.21 -4.28
CA LEU A 192 22.94 -0.69 -5.57
C LEU A 192 21.90 -1.35 -6.50
N HIS A 193 20.65 -1.52 -6.07
CA HIS A 193 19.64 -2.32 -6.82
C HIS A 193 18.25 -1.63 -6.95
N LEU A 194 18.20 -0.30 -6.86
CA LEU A 194 17.03 0.52 -7.22
C LEU A 194 17.38 1.42 -8.39
#